data_AF-A0A3N0C005-F1
#
_entry.id   AF-A0A3N0C005-F1
#
_cell.length_a   1.000
_cell.length_b   1.000
_cell.length_c   1.000
_cell.angle_alpha   90.00
_cell.angle_beta   90.00
_cell.angle_gamma   90.00
#
_symmetry.space_group_name_H-M   'P 1'
#
loop_
_entity.id
_entity.type
_entity.pdbx_description
1 polymer ?
#
loop_
_entity_poly.entity_id
_entity_poly.type
_entity_poly.pdbx_seq_one_letter_code
_entity_poly.pdbx_strand_id
1 'polypeptide(L)' 'MKNFQKLKNIVLTAETDAVKFYEKGNNTAGRRLRAAMQQIKKSANTIRVEVSKLKKSE' A
#
# COMPACT_ATOMS: atom_id res chain seq x y z
N MET A 1 -3.26 14.98 2.10
CA MET A 1 -2.12 14.42 2.86
C MET A 1 -2.44 13.20 3.73
N LYS A 2 -3.59 13.13 4.42
CA LYS A 2 -3.99 11.98 5.26
C LYS A 2 -3.92 10.62 4.56
N ASN A 3 -4.37 10.53 3.30
CA ASN A 3 -4.33 9.28 2.53
C ASN A 3 -2.92 8.83 2.15
N PHE A 4 -2.01 9.78 1.89
CA PHE A 4 -0.60 9.49 1.61
C PHE A 4 0.12 8.91 2.83
N GLN A 5 -0.14 9.48 4.01
CA GLN A 5 0.44 8.97 5.26
C GLN A 5 -0.07 7.56 5.60
N LYS A 6 -1.35 7.29 5.34
CA LYS A 6 -1.93 5.94 5.45
C LYS A 6 -1.24 4.96 4.49
N LEU A 7 -0.99 5.35 3.25
CA LEU A 7 -0.27 4.53 2.27
C LEU A 7 1.13 4.18 2.78
N LYS A 8 1.88 5.16 3.30
CA LYS A 8 3.22 4.95 3.88
C LYS A 8 3.20 3.93 5.03
N ASN A 9 2.21 4.03 5.92
CA ASN A 9 2.09 3.09 7.03
C ASN A 9 1.84 1.65 6.56
N ILE A 10 1.00 1.45 5.53
CA ILE A 10 0.76 0.12 4.97
C ILE A 10 2.05 -0.47 4.40
N VAL A 11 2.85 0.33 3.69
CA VAL A 11 4.15 -0.10 3.15
C VAL A 11 5.10 -0.53 4.28
N LEU A 12 5.23 0.28 5.33
CA LEU A 12 6.09 -0.05 6.47
C LEU A 12 5.67 -1.37 7.15
N THR A 13 4.37 -1.61 7.32
CA THR A 13 3.90 -2.88 7.90
C THR A 13 4.15 -4.07 6.98
N ALA A 14 4.04 -3.87 5.65
CA ALA A 14 4.20 -4.92 4.66
C ALA A 14 5.66 -5.40 4.53
N GLU A 15 6.64 -4.57 4.88
CA GLU A 15 8.07 -4.91 4.82
C GLU A 15 8.40 -6.17 5.64
N THR A 16 7.83 -6.29 6.84
CA THR A 16 8.06 -7.47 7.69
C THR A 16 7.54 -8.77 7.09
N ASP A 17 6.38 -8.73 6.41
CA ASP A 17 5.84 -9.88 5.69
C ASP A 17 6.61 -10.13 4.38
N ALA A 18 7.15 -9.09 3.75
CA ALA A 18 8.02 -9.22 2.58
C ALA A 18 9.31 -9.97 2.92
N VAL A 19 10.02 -9.56 3.98
CA VAL A 19 11.22 -10.26 4.47
C VAL A 19 10.90 -11.73 4.78
N LYS A 20 9.84 -11.99 5.54
CA LYS A 20 9.42 -13.37 5.87
C LYS A 20 9.07 -14.21 4.64
N PHE A 21 8.48 -13.60 3.61
CA PHE A 21 8.12 -14.30 2.38
C PHE A 21 9.35 -14.57 1.50
N TYR A 22 10.12 -13.53 1.17
CA TYR A 22 11.25 -13.62 0.23
C TYR A 22 12.46 -14.35 0.80
N GLU A 23 12.78 -14.17 2.08
CA GLU A 23 13.96 -14.79 2.69
C GLU A 23 13.65 -16.15 3.32
N LYS A 24 12.46 -16.31 3.91
CA LYS A 24 12.10 -17.49 4.71
C LYS A 24 11.06 -18.39 4.07
N GLY A 25 10.59 -18.07 2.86
CA GLY A 25 9.60 -18.87 2.13
C GLY A 25 8.24 -18.99 2.85
N ASN A 26 7.89 -18.05 3.74
CA ASN A 26 6.67 -18.15 4.54
C ASN A 26 5.41 -17.83 3.71
N ASN A 27 4.68 -18.88 3.32
CA ASN A 27 3.46 -18.76 2.51
C ASN A 27 2.35 -17.91 3.16
N THR A 28 2.21 -17.94 4.49
CA THR A 28 1.24 -17.10 5.21
C THR A 28 1.61 -15.62 5.12
N ALA A 29 2.90 -15.31 5.26
CA ALA A 29 3.42 -13.94 5.05
C ALA A 29 3.20 -13.50 3.60
N GLY A 30 3.38 -14.39 2.62
CA GLY A 30 3.06 -14.13 1.21
C GLY A 30 1.58 -13.74 0.99
N ARG A 31 0.64 -14.44 1.64
CA ARG A 31 -0.79 -14.09 1.57
C ARG A 31 -1.06 -12.69 2.16
N ARG A 32 -0.45 -12.36 3.30
CA ARG A 32 -0.59 -11.04 3.94
C ARG A 32 0.04 -9.93 3.10
N LEU A 33 1.24 -10.15 2.58
CA LEU A 33 1.93 -9.25 1.67
C LEU A 33 1.08 -8.94 0.44
N ARG A 34 0.48 -9.97 -0.18
CA ARG A 34 -0.43 -9.79 -1.32
C ARG A 34 -1.65 -8.93 -0.95
N ALA A 35 -2.25 -9.16 0.21
CA ALA A 35 -3.37 -8.34 0.68
C ALA A 35 -2.96 -6.88 0.93
N ALA A 36 -1.79 -6.64 1.53
CA ALA A 36 -1.23 -5.31 1.72
C ALA A 36 -0.99 -4.60 0.38
N MET A 37 -0.45 -5.30 -0.63
CA MET A 37 -0.26 -4.76 -1.98
C MET A 37 -1.59 -4.37 -2.66
N GLN A 38 -2.66 -5.14 -2.44
CA GLN A 38 -3.99 -4.75 -2.95
C GLN A 38 -4.51 -3.48 -2.28
N GLN A 39 -4.29 -3.32 -0.98
CA GLN A 39 -4.66 -2.10 -0.26
C GLN A 39 -3.85 -0.89 -0.75
N ILE A 40 -2.53 -1.07 -0.97
CA ILE A 40 -1.64 -0.06 -1.56
C ILE A 40 -2.16 0.41 -2.91
N LYS A 41 -2.49 -0.53 -3.82
CA LYS A 41 -3.05 -0.21 -5.14
C LYS A 41 -4.32 0.64 -5.02
N LYS A 42 -5.23 0.27 -4.11
CA LYS A 42 -6.47 1.02 -3.88
C LYS A 42 -6.18 2.43 -3.35
N SER A 43 -5.35 2.54 -2.31
CA SER A 43 -5.00 3.83 -1.70
C SER A 43 -4.25 4.76 -2.65
N ALA A 44 -3.32 4.24 -3.46
CA ALA A 44 -2.62 5.01 -4.48
C ALA A 44 -3.60 5.57 -5.53
N ASN A 45 -4.55 4.76 -5.99
CA ASN A 45 -5.60 5.22 -6.92
C ASN A 45 -6.47 6.32 -6.31
N THR A 46 -6.87 6.19 -5.03
CA THR A 46 -7.63 7.24 -4.34
C THR A 46 -6.86 8.56 -4.31
N ILE A 47 -5.58 8.53 -3.94
CA ILE A 47 -4.72 9.73 -3.92
C ILE A 47 -4.62 10.35 -5.31
N ARG A 48 -4.40 9.53 -6.36
CA ARG A 48 -4.31 10.01 -7.75
C ARG A 48 -5.60 10.73 -8.18
N VAL A 49 -6.76 10.17 -7.83
CA VAL A 49 -8.07 10.78 -8.12
C VAL A 49 -8.25 12.08 -7.35
N GLU A 50 -7.88 12.13 -6.07
CA GLU A 50 -7.92 13.36 -5.26
C GLU A 50 -7.06 14.47 -5.85
N VAL A 51 -5.81 14.18 -6.22
CA VAL A 51 -4.92 15.15 -6.87
C VAL A 51 -5.51 15.63 -8.19
N SER A 52 -6.07 14.71 -9.00
CA SER A 52 -6.69 15.07 -10.28
C SER A 52 -7.92 15.96 -10.10
N LYS A 53 -8.71 15.74 -9.03
CA LYS A 53 -9.88 16.57 -8.71
C LYS A 53 -9.44 17.97 -8.26
N LEU A 54 -8.46 18.06 -7.37
CA LEU A 54 -7.92 19.33 -6.88
C LEU A 54 -7.35 20.18 -8.03
N LYS A 55 -6.66 19.57 -8.99
CA LYS A 55 -6.15 20.25 -10.18
C LYS A 55 -7.26 20.73 -11.13
N LYS A 56 -8.39 20.02 -11.21
CA LYS A 56 -9.52 20.38 -12.09
C LYS A 56 -10.46 21.42 -11.49
N SER A 57 -10.33 21.71 -10.19
CA SER A 57 -11.08 22.76 -9.50
C SER A 57 -10.36 24.11 -9.48
N GLU A 58 -9.18 24.19 -10.11
CA GLU A 58 -8.55 25.43 -10.61
C GLU A 58 -8.92 25.62 -12.08
#